data_AF-A0A094DAP2-F1
#
_entry.id   AF-A0A094DAP2-F1
#
_cell.length_a   1.000
_cell.length_b   1.000
_cell.length_c   1.000
_cell.angle_alpha   90.00
_cell.angle_beta   90.00
_cell.angle_gamma   90.00
#
_symmetry.space_group_name_H-M   'P 1'
#
loop_
_entity.id
_entity.type
_entity.pdbx_description
1 polymer ?
#
loop_
_entity_poly.entity_id
_entity_poly.type
_entity_poly.pdbx_seq_one_letter_code
_entity_poly.pdbx_strand_id
1 'polypeptide(L)'
;MGYDDSLRDFGASMATPSDLQRVRVVALDSVDPREKRPWEAYDKAVFVKSFPRLENVVMVRGPNRAWLSNIPRAMGPVQEEREVEFVEVGEEERQMVVKGFEAAFYMEEEALCRIRCEMGGEYEMATLPPVMVVSKKRIERA
;
A
#
# COMPACT_ATOMS: atom_id res chain seq x y z
N MET A 1 -5.99 -24.34 7.90
CA MET A 1 -5.13 -23.14 7.89
C MET A 1 -5.83 -22.12 7.01
N GLY A 2 -6.65 -21.26 7.61
CA GLY A 2 -7.45 -20.28 6.87
C GLY A 2 -6.63 -19.00 6.69
N TYR A 3 -6.22 -18.74 5.46
CA TYR A 3 -5.94 -17.36 5.07
C TYR A 3 -7.28 -16.63 5.17
N ASP A 4 -7.33 -15.58 5.98
CA ASP A 4 -8.51 -14.70 6.06
C ASP A 4 -8.69 -14.02 4.69
N ASP A 5 -9.93 -13.92 4.20
CA ASP A 5 -10.30 -13.30 2.92
C ASP A 5 -9.95 -11.79 2.86
N SER A 6 -9.33 -11.25 3.91
CA SER A 6 -8.81 -9.89 4.02
C SER A 6 -7.50 -9.66 3.27
N LEU A 7 -6.77 -10.71 2.90
CA LEU A 7 -5.55 -10.64 2.06
C LEU A 7 -5.88 -10.85 0.58
N ARG A 8 -6.90 -10.16 0.06
CA ARG A 8 -7.18 -10.20 -1.38
C ARG A 8 -6.00 -9.59 -2.12
N ASP A 9 -5.22 -10.43 -2.79
CA ASP A 9 -4.23 -9.96 -3.74
C ASP A 9 -4.94 -9.16 -4.82
N PHE A 10 -4.62 -7.86 -4.90
CA PHE A 10 -5.16 -6.99 -5.93
C PHE A 10 -4.87 -7.56 -7.32
N GLY A 11 -3.71 -8.19 -7.52
CA GLY A 11 -3.36 -8.90 -8.74
C GLY A 11 -4.31 -10.06 -9.06
N ALA A 12 -4.75 -10.81 -8.05
CA ALA A 12 -5.72 -11.89 -8.22
C ALA A 12 -7.14 -11.38 -8.54
N SER A 13 -7.46 -10.14 -8.18
CA SER A 13 -8.72 -9.48 -8.55
C SER A 13 -8.71 -8.87 -9.96
N MET A 14 -7.54 -8.73 -10.57
CA MET A 14 -7.39 -8.24 -11.93
C MET A 14 -7.60 -9.42 -12.90
N ALA A 15 -8.46 -9.21 -13.90
CA ALA A 15 -8.89 -10.29 -14.79
C ALA A 15 -7.72 -10.89 -15.61
N THR A 16 -6.68 -10.11 -15.90
CA THR A 16 -5.49 -10.54 -16.63
C THR A 16 -4.21 -9.83 -16.14
N PRO A 17 -3.01 -10.45 -16.30
CA PRO A 17 -1.74 -9.78 -16.05
C PRO A 17 -1.54 -8.51 -16.91
N SER A 18 -2.17 -8.43 -18.09
CA SER A 18 -2.18 -7.23 -18.92
C SER A 18 -2.92 -6.05 -18.28
N ASP A 19 -3.87 -6.30 -17.39
CA ASP A 19 -4.59 -5.21 -16.72
C ASP A 19 -3.70 -4.48 -15.71
N LEU A 20 -2.70 -5.16 -15.13
CA LEU A 20 -1.69 -4.51 -14.28
C LEU A 20 -0.86 -3.47 -15.04
N GLN A 21 -0.67 -3.65 -16.35
CA GLN A 21 0.01 -2.68 -17.21
C GLN A 21 -0.80 -1.40 -17.44
N ARG A 22 -2.11 -1.41 -17.12
CA ARG A 22 -2.99 -0.26 -17.27
C ARG A 22 -3.02 0.59 -16.00
N VAL A 23 -2.64 0.02 -14.85
CA VAL A 23 -2.60 0.73 -13.59
C VAL A 23 -1.54 1.83 -13.64
N ARG A 24 -1.94 3.06 -13.30
CA ARG A 24 -1.07 4.24 -13.21
C ARG A 24 -0.94 4.78 -11.80
N VAL A 25 -1.97 4.58 -10.98
CA VAL A 25 -2.01 5.08 -9.61
C VAL A 25 -2.53 3.96 -8.72
N VAL A 26 -1.89 3.77 -7.57
CA VAL A 26 -2.32 2.84 -6.54
C VAL A 26 -2.48 3.57 -5.22
N ALA A 27 -3.56 3.26 -4.51
CA ALA A 27 -3.80 3.77 -3.17
C ALA A 27 -3.52 2.66 -2.14
N LEU A 28 -2.71 2.95 -1.14
CA LEU A 28 -2.28 2.03 -0.10
C LEU A 28 -2.62 2.59 1.26
N ASP A 29 -3.31 1.82 2.09
CA ASP A 29 -3.55 2.22 3.47
C ASP A 29 -2.21 2.26 4.24
N SER A 30 -1.95 3.41 4.84
CA SER A 30 -0.81 3.62 5.72
C SER A 30 -1.17 3.08 7.12
N VAL A 31 -0.75 1.85 7.36
CA VAL A 31 -0.95 1.15 8.64
C VAL A 31 0.28 1.32 9.54
N ASP A 32 0.07 1.55 10.84
CA ASP A 32 1.14 1.58 11.84
C ASP A 32 1.84 0.20 11.88
N PRO A 33 3.18 0.13 11.76
CA PRO A 33 3.92 -1.13 11.88
C PRO A 33 3.63 -1.92 13.15
N ARG A 34 3.21 -1.26 14.25
CA ARG A 34 2.80 -1.90 15.51
C ARG A 34 1.44 -2.60 15.42
N GLU A 35 0.60 -2.18 14.47
CA GLU A 35 -0.73 -2.72 14.23
C GLU A 35 -0.73 -3.83 13.17
N LYS A 36 0.29 -3.87 12.31
CA LYS A 36 0.48 -4.95 11.32
C LYS A 36 0.85 -6.25 12.01
N ARG A 37 0.22 -7.36 11.59
CA ARG A 37 0.76 -8.68 11.93
C ARG A 37 2.10 -8.87 11.21
N PRO A 38 3.05 -9.63 11.79
CA PRO A 38 4.37 -9.84 11.19
C PRO A 38 4.34 -10.38 9.75
N TRP A 39 3.26 -11.09 9.37
CA TRP A 39 3.06 -11.67 8.04
C TRP A 39 2.20 -10.80 7.09
N GLU A 40 1.76 -9.62 7.53
CA GLU A 40 0.97 -8.67 6.72
C GLU A 40 1.84 -7.56 6.08
N ALA A 41 3.15 -7.60 6.32
CA ALA A 41 4.08 -6.74 5.59
C ALA A 41 4.16 -7.23 4.14
N TYR A 42 3.69 -6.40 3.20
CA TYR A 42 3.98 -6.56 1.78
C TYR A 42 5.31 -5.87 1.47
N ASP A 43 6.12 -6.52 0.63
CA ASP A 43 7.35 -5.92 0.09
C ASP A 43 6.97 -4.81 -0.89
N LYS A 44 7.30 -3.57 -0.55
CA LYS A 44 7.05 -2.38 -1.36
C LYS A 44 7.78 -2.44 -2.69
N ALA A 45 9.00 -2.96 -2.71
CA ALA A 45 9.81 -3.18 -3.91
C ALA A 45 9.10 -4.10 -4.90
N VAL A 46 8.68 -5.28 -4.43
CA VAL A 46 7.94 -6.27 -5.23
C VAL A 46 6.59 -5.71 -5.69
N PHE A 47 5.89 -5.00 -4.80
CA PHE A 47 4.63 -4.37 -5.13
C PHE A 47 4.78 -3.34 -6.25
N VAL A 48 5.73 -2.41 -6.16
CA VAL A 48 5.98 -1.40 -7.21
C VAL A 48 6.37 -2.07 -8.54
N LYS A 49 7.22 -3.11 -8.50
CA LYS A 49 7.61 -3.88 -9.69
C LYS A 49 6.45 -4.61 -10.36
N SER A 50 5.39 -4.90 -9.63
CA SER A 50 4.19 -5.55 -10.18
C SER A 50 3.37 -4.63 -11.10
N PHE A 51 3.65 -3.33 -11.12
CA PHE A 51 2.95 -2.33 -11.94
C PHE A 51 3.94 -1.59 -12.85
N PRO A 52 4.22 -2.11 -14.08
CA PRO A 52 5.29 -1.60 -14.95
C PRO A 52 5.11 -0.15 -15.42
N ARG A 53 3.90 0.41 -15.27
CA ARG A 53 3.56 1.78 -15.68
C ARG A 53 3.05 2.61 -14.52
N LEU A 54 3.44 2.27 -13.30
CA LEU A 54 3.02 3.02 -12.12
C LEU A 54 3.62 4.42 -12.13
N GLU A 55 2.76 5.43 -12.15
CA GLU A 55 3.13 6.84 -12.15
C GLU A 55 3.07 7.43 -10.75
N ASN A 56 2.21 6.93 -9.86
CA ASN A 56 2.10 7.44 -8.49
C ASN A 56 1.67 6.37 -7.47
N VAL A 57 2.16 6.50 -6.24
CA VAL A 57 1.68 5.75 -5.06
C VAL A 57 1.03 6.74 -4.10
N VAL A 58 -0.21 6.48 -3.69
CA VAL A 58 -0.96 7.31 -2.75
C VAL A 58 -1.07 6.58 -1.41
N MET A 59 -0.37 7.07 -0.39
CA MET A 59 -0.50 6.58 0.97
C MET A 59 -1.73 7.21 1.64
N VAL A 60 -2.73 6.40 1.94
CA VAL A 60 -3.99 6.82 2.57
C VAL A 60 -3.88 6.66 4.08
N ARG A 61 -3.98 7.76 4.81
CA ARG A 61 -4.00 7.80 6.28
C ARG A 61 -5.43 7.62 6.75
N GLY A 62 -5.67 6.56 7.52
CA GLY A 62 -6.94 6.37 8.22
C GLY A 62 -7.13 7.41 9.33
N PRO A 63 -8.37 7.75 9.70
CA PRO A 63 -8.63 8.63 10.82
C PRO A 63 -8.22 7.92 12.12
N ASN A 64 -7.03 8.27 12.61
CA ASN A 64 -6.47 8.05 13.95
C ASN A 64 -6.81 6.71 14.66
N ARG A 65 -5.86 5.76 14.68
CA ARG A 65 -5.67 4.55 15.56
C ARG A 65 -6.85 3.59 15.85
N ALA A 66 -8.11 3.95 15.58
CA ALA A 66 -9.28 3.19 16.00
C ALA A 66 -10.00 2.49 14.84
N TRP A 67 -9.57 2.72 13.60
CA TRP A 67 -10.23 2.15 12.42
C TRP A 67 -9.82 0.72 12.13
N LEU A 68 -8.57 0.33 12.41
CA LEU A 68 -8.12 -1.05 12.24
C LEU A 68 -8.50 -1.94 13.43
N SER A 69 -8.73 -1.35 14.61
CA SER A 69 -9.21 -2.08 15.79
C SER A 69 -10.72 -2.40 15.74
N ASN A 70 -11.47 -1.76 14.84
CA ASN A 70 -12.93 -1.88 14.75
C ASN A 70 -13.47 -2.26 13.36
N ILE A 71 -12.66 -2.82 12.46
CA ILE A 71 -13.26 -3.59 11.36
C ILE A 71 -13.89 -4.82 12.01
N PRO A 72 -15.23 -4.98 12.03
CA PRO A 72 -15.82 -6.22 12.49
C PRO A 72 -15.28 -7.31 11.58
N ARG A 73 -14.55 -8.29 12.13
CA ARG A 73 -14.06 -9.48 11.42
C ARG A 73 -15.20 -10.41 10.95
N ALA A 74 -16.43 -9.91 10.98
CA ALA A 74 -17.62 -10.57 10.48
C ALA A 74 -18.06 -9.84 9.21
N MET A 75 -18.12 -10.58 8.11
CA MET A 75 -18.74 -10.20 6.84
C MET A 75 -20.23 -9.89 7.04
N GLY A 76 -20.53 -8.76 7.69
CA GLY A 76 -21.83 -8.10 7.56
C GLY A 76 -21.91 -7.44 6.18
N PRO A 77 -23.12 -7.14 5.68
CA PRO A 77 -23.27 -6.42 4.42
C PRO A 77 -22.41 -5.15 4.49
N VAL A 78 -21.58 -4.95 3.46
CA VAL A 78 -20.81 -3.71 3.27
C VAL A 78 -21.83 -2.58 3.42
N GLN A 79 -21.72 -1.80 4.50
CA GLN A 79 -22.53 -0.59 4.63
C GLN A 79 -22.06 0.36 3.53
N GLU A 80 -22.76 0.32 2.41
CA GLU A 80 -22.56 1.20 1.28
C GLU A 80 -22.79 2.66 1.72
N GLU A 81 -21.95 3.52 1.14
CA GLU A 81 -22.14 4.96 1.01
C GLU A 81 -22.10 5.78 2.31
N ARG A 82 -20.90 5.92 2.88
CA ARG A 82 -20.53 7.19 3.52
C ARG A 82 -19.62 7.93 2.57
N GLU A 83 -20.00 9.15 2.17
CA GLU A 83 -19.14 10.00 1.36
C GLU A 83 -17.81 10.21 2.10
N VAL A 84 -16.72 9.93 1.41
CA VAL A 84 -15.36 10.04 1.94
C VAL A 84 -14.65 11.13 1.16
N GLU A 85 -13.98 12.02 1.87
CA GLU A 85 -13.09 13.02 1.30
C GLU A 85 -11.64 12.63 1.56
N PHE A 86 -10.79 12.81 0.54
CA PHE A 86 -9.34 12.70 0.66
C PHE A 86 -8.76 14.10 0.77
N VAL A 87 -8.16 14.40 1.92
CA VAL A 87 -7.62 15.72 2.22
C VAL A 87 -6.11 15.63 2.38
N GLU A 88 -5.39 16.67 1.98
CA GLU A 88 -3.96 16.77 2.23
C GLU A 88 -3.65 16.66 3.74
N VAL A 89 -2.55 15.98 4.05
CA VAL A 89 -2.01 15.89 5.42
C VAL A 89 -1.03 17.03 5.67
N GLY A 90 -0.78 17.33 6.95
CA GLY A 90 0.24 18.31 7.33
C GLY A 90 1.62 17.91 6.79
N GLU A 91 2.46 18.91 6.48
CA GLU A 91 3.74 18.69 5.81
C GLU A 91 4.68 17.76 6.59
N GLU A 92 4.76 17.89 7.91
CA GLU A 92 5.58 17.02 8.76
C GLU A 92 5.13 15.55 8.69
N GLU A 93 3.82 15.31 8.76
CA GLU A 93 3.25 13.96 8.63
C GLU A 93 3.50 13.39 7.24
N ARG A 94 3.31 14.22 6.19
CA ARG A 94 3.61 13.84 4.81
C ARG A 94 5.06 13.38 4.68
N GLN A 95 6.00 14.20 5.14
CA GLN A 95 7.43 13.90 5.04
C GLN A 95 7.80 12.63 5.81
N MET A 96 7.24 12.43 7.00
CA MET A 96 7.47 11.21 7.80
C MET A 96 7.01 9.95 7.05
N VAL A 97 5.80 9.96 6.50
CA VAL A 97 5.22 8.80 5.80
C VAL A 97 5.97 8.51 4.51
N VAL A 98 6.30 9.54 3.72
CA VAL A 98 7.07 9.41 2.48
C VAL A 98 8.45 8.82 2.77
N LYS A 99 9.21 9.41 3.71
CA LYS A 99 10.54 8.90 4.09
C LYS A 99 10.49 7.46 4.58
N GLY A 100 9.46 7.09 5.36
CA GLY A 100 9.27 5.72 5.82
C GLY A 100 9.01 4.73 4.67
N PHE A 101 8.23 5.14 3.67
CA PHE A 101 7.98 4.33 2.48
C PHE A 101 9.25 4.18 1.63
N GLU A 102 9.93 5.29 1.34
CA GLU A 102 11.18 5.33 0.57
C GLU A 102 12.25 4.47 1.22
N ALA A 103 12.48 4.61 2.53
CA ALA A 103 13.47 3.83 3.25
C ALA A 103 13.19 2.33 3.15
N ALA A 104 11.93 1.91 3.36
CA ALA A 104 11.55 0.51 3.23
C ALA A 104 11.75 0.00 1.79
N PHE A 105 11.30 0.76 0.79
CA PHE A 105 11.48 0.38 -0.63
C PHE A 105 12.95 0.18 -1.00
N TYR A 106 13.83 1.12 -0.64
CA TYR A 106 15.25 1.02 -1.00
C TYR A 106 15.99 -0.08 -0.23
N MET A 107 15.66 -0.30 1.04
CA MET A 107 16.21 -1.41 1.81
C MET A 107 15.83 -2.77 1.20
N GLU A 108 14.58 -2.91 0.75
CA GLU A 108 14.10 -4.12 0.08
C GLU A 108 14.75 -4.31 -1.30
N GLU A 109 14.85 -3.26 -2.13
CA GLU A 109 15.55 -3.32 -3.42
C GLU A 109 17.02 -3.73 -3.26
N GLU A 110 17.71 -3.20 -2.24
CA GLU A 110 19.09 -3.58 -1.95
C GLU A 110 19.19 -5.06 -1.52
N ALA A 111 18.29 -5.52 -0.67
CA ALA A 111 18.25 -6.93 -0.26
C ALA A 111 18.02 -7.86 -1.45
N LEU A 112 17.05 -7.55 -2.31
CA LEU A 112 16.74 -8.31 -3.51
C LEU A 112 17.92 -8.29 -4.52
N CYS A 113 18.59 -7.14 -4.67
CA CYS A 113 19.78 -7.01 -5.49
C CYS A 113 20.90 -7.94 -5.01
N ARG A 114 21.21 -7.91 -3.71
CA ARG A 114 22.22 -8.79 -3.11
C ARG A 114 21.91 -10.26 -3.35
N ILE A 115 20.68 -10.69 -3.07
CA ILE A 115 20.24 -12.08 -3.28
C ILE A 115 20.43 -12.50 -4.74
N ARG A 116 20.02 -11.67 -5.70
CA ARG A 116 20.12 -11.99 -7.12
C ARG A 116 21.57 -12.04 -7.61
N CYS A 117 22.41 -11.12 -7.14
CA CYS A 117 23.85 -11.10 -7.43
C CYS A 117 24.57 -12.33 -6.87
N GLU A 118 24.24 -12.76 -5.65
CA GLU A 118 24.77 -14.00 -5.06
C GLU A 118 24.38 -15.25 -5.85
N MET A 119 23.20 -15.24 -6.47
CA MET A 119 22.75 -16.29 -7.39
C MET A 119 23.40 -16.21 -8.79
N GLY A 120 24.34 -15.29 -9.01
CA GLY A 120 25.03 -15.11 -10.29
C GLY A 120 24.18 -14.44 -11.38
N GLY A 121 23.08 -13.80 -11.01
CA GLY A 121 22.21 -13.08 -11.93
C GLY A 121 22.41 -11.56 -11.87
N GLU A 122 22.08 -10.88 -12.96
CA GLU A 122 21.94 -9.42 -12.95
C GLU A 122 20.60 -9.03 -12.30
N TYR A 123 20.60 -7.88 -11.62
CA TYR A 123 19.42 -7.30 -10.97
C TYR A 123 19.22 -5.86 -11.41
N GLU A 124 18.03 -5.57 -11.93
CA GLU A 124 17.61 -4.22 -12.28
C GLU A 124 16.80 -3.63 -11.13
N MET A 125 17.29 -2.50 -10.60
CA MET A 125 16.64 -1.75 -9.54
C MET A 125 15.40 -1.04 -10.12
N ALA A 126 14.27 -1.11 -9.40
CA ALA A 126 13.10 -0.32 -9.79
C ALA A 126 13.30 1.17 -9.45
N THR A 127 12.72 2.03 -10.28
CA THR A 127 12.56 3.44 -9.94
C THR A 127 11.30 3.60 -9.09
N LEU A 128 11.43 4.27 -7.95
CA LEU A 128 10.28 4.57 -7.11
C LEU A 128 9.48 5.73 -7.74
N PRO A 129 8.18 5.55 -8.05
CA PRO A 129 7.32 6.65 -8.47
C PRO A 129 7.03 7.61 -7.31
N PRO A 130 6.61 8.86 -7.60
CA PRO A 130 6.20 9.81 -6.58
C PRO A 130 5.22 9.22 -5.55
N VAL A 131 5.53 9.43 -4.27
CA VAL A 131 4.69 9.02 -3.14
C VAL A 131 3.91 10.23 -2.63
N MET A 132 2.59 10.16 -2.74
CA MET A 132 1.64 11.14 -2.22
C MET A 132 1.06 10.63 -0.90
N VAL A 133 0.59 11.55 -0.05
CA VAL A 133 -0.04 11.21 1.23
C VAL A 133 -1.33 11.99 1.38
N VAL A 134 -2.41 11.29 1.66
CA VAL A 134 -3.75 11.88 1.88
C VAL A 134 -4.35 11.30 3.14
N SER A 135 -5.24 12.04 3.79
CA SER A 135 -6.05 11.55 4.91
C SER A 135 -7.47 11.26 4.44
N LYS A 136 -8.02 10.13 4.88
CA LYS A 136 -9.39 9.73 4.66
C LYS A 136 -10.30 10.36 5.73
N LYS A 137 -11.16 11.30 5.35
CA LYS A 137 -12.16 11.92 6.23
C LYS A 137 -13.58 11.48 5.85
N ARG A 138 -14.44 11.31 6.84
CA ARG A 138 -15.87 11.09 6.63
C ARG A 138 -16.57 12.42 6.45
N ILE A 139 -17.44 12.53 5.46
CA ILE A 139 -18.35 13.65 5.30
C ILE A 139 -19.57 13.37 6.20
N GLU A 140 -19.77 14.22 7.21
CA GLU A 140 -21.01 14.25 7.98
C GLU A 140 -21.97 15.20 7.26
N ARG A 141 -23.00 14.65 6.59
CA ARG A 141 -24.13 15.48 6.15
C ARG A 141 -24.98 15.80 7.38
N ALA A 142 -25.12 17.10 7.66
CA ALA A 142 -25.96 17.63 8.74
C ALA A 142 -27.45 17.40 8.48
#